data_AF-A0A6N2WCQ7-F1
#
_entry.id   AF-A0A6N2WCQ7-F1
#
_cell.length_a   1.000
_cell.length_b   1.000
_cell.length_c   1.000
_cell.angle_alpha   90.00
_cell.angle_beta   90.00
_cell.angle_gamma   90.00
#
_symmetry.space_group_name_H-M   'P 1'
#
loop_
_entity.id
_entity.type
_entity.pdbx_description
1 polymer ?
#
loop_
_entity_poly.entity_id
_entity_poly.type
_entity_poly.pdbx_seq_one_letter_code
_entity_poly.pdbx_strand_id
1 'polypeptide(L)'
;MNRTDAPAKQPKPFGVNGQRDAILPTTPSGDNAASYESGFPAITMTLKTAGGKPPKGQNMNQILFELSALGRWSSTGALNTYDSVFATAIGGYPSGAFVLGDDTKTVYRCTLDGNTANPNSVTTGWVKVANDIADILELGTAAYVNVGTGTNEVPDMNSFTSGTGWCQLPNGKLLQWGTYTGSATTGTINFPVPFPISVGRVIMSLSGTSADAGSIAYVLQDDNSLSKTSFFFRRAGAQVRFNWFCIGE
;
A
#
# COMPACT_ATOMS: atom_id res chain seq x y z
N MET A 1 18.12 -1.84 -28.25
CA MET A 1 18.81 -2.53 -27.15
C MET A 1 17.79 -3.42 -26.46
N ASN A 2 18.05 -4.72 -26.45
CA ASN A 2 17.26 -5.75 -25.77
C ASN A 2 17.83 -5.99 -24.37
N ARG A 3 17.05 -6.61 -23.47
CA ARG A 3 17.53 -6.97 -22.13
C ARG A 3 18.72 -7.96 -22.17
N THR A 4 18.84 -8.73 -23.25
CA THR A 4 19.98 -9.60 -23.54
C THR A 4 21.27 -8.84 -23.85
N ASP A 5 21.18 -7.56 -24.21
CA ASP A 5 22.32 -6.70 -24.55
C ASP A 5 22.91 -6.05 -23.28
N ALA A 6 22.47 -6.46 -22.09
CA ALA A 6 22.95 -5.92 -20.83
C ALA A 6 24.48 -6.13 -20.69
N PRO A 7 25.25 -5.08 -20.39
CA PRO A 7 26.70 -5.20 -20.31
C PRO A 7 27.13 -6.09 -19.14
N ALA A 8 28.32 -6.69 -19.27
CA ALA A 8 28.93 -7.48 -18.20
C ALA A 8 29.20 -6.62 -16.95
N LYS A 9 28.62 -7.02 -15.81
CA LYS A 9 28.82 -6.33 -14.52
C LYS A 9 30.22 -6.60 -13.98
N GLN A 10 30.95 -5.54 -13.65
CA GLN A 10 32.28 -5.66 -13.08
C GLN A 10 32.21 -5.80 -11.55
N PRO A 11 32.62 -6.95 -10.97
CA PRO A 11 32.52 -7.16 -9.53
C PRO A 11 33.60 -6.42 -8.73
N LYS A 12 34.68 -5.97 -9.39
CA LYS A 12 35.81 -5.29 -8.77
C LYS A 12 36.00 -3.91 -9.42
N PRO A 13 36.14 -2.84 -8.63
CA PRO A 13 36.60 -1.57 -9.16
C PRO A 13 37.97 -1.70 -9.83
N PHE A 14 38.19 -0.91 -10.87
CA PHE A 14 39.44 -0.87 -11.60
C PHE A 14 40.60 -0.44 -10.69
N GLY A 15 41.76 -1.06 -10.83
CA GLY A 15 42.95 -0.68 -10.07
C GLY A 15 42.81 -0.83 -8.55
N VAL A 16 41.90 -1.69 -8.04
CA VAL A 16 41.65 -1.86 -6.60
C VAL A 16 42.91 -2.14 -5.77
N ASN A 17 43.87 -2.88 -6.35
CA ASN A 17 45.18 -3.21 -5.76
C ASN A 17 46.34 -2.49 -6.48
N GLY A 18 46.04 -1.58 -7.40
CA GLY A 18 47.05 -0.82 -8.15
C GLY A 18 47.54 0.40 -7.37
N GLN A 19 48.69 0.95 -7.80
CA GLN A 19 49.16 2.23 -7.30
C GLN A 19 48.18 3.34 -7.70
N ARG A 20 47.75 4.15 -6.73
CA ARG A 20 46.79 5.25 -6.88
C ARG A 20 47.19 6.41 -5.98
N ASP A 21 46.91 7.62 -6.46
CA ASP A 21 47.10 8.87 -5.74
C ASP A 21 45.78 9.65 -5.79
N ALA A 22 45.40 10.28 -4.69
CA ALA A 22 44.18 11.06 -4.59
C ALA A 22 44.13 12.17 -5.66
N ILE A 23 42.96 12.38 -6.25
CA ILE A 23 42.71 13.50 -7.16
C ILE A 23 42.42 14.74 -6.32
N LEU A 24 43.19 15.79 -6.55
CA LEU A 24 43.00 17.08 -5.85
C LEU A 24 41.96 17.94 -6.60
N PRO A 25 41.34 18.94 -5.94
CA PRO A 25 40.46 19.89 -6.63
C PRO A 25 41.16 20.58 -7.81
N THR A 26 42.39 21.06 -7.59
CA THR A 26 43.21 21.79 -8.56
C THR A 26 44.55 21.11 -8.81
N THR A 27 45.08 21.22 -10.02
CA THR A 27 46.43 20.76 -10.37
C THR A 27 47.48 21.75 -9.83
N PRO A 28 48.51 21.29 -9.09
CA PRO A 28 49.64 22.14 -8.70
C PRO A 28 50.40 22.69 -9.91
N SER A 29 50.89 23.94 -9.80
CA SER A 29 51.61 24.60 -10.90
C SER A 29 52.82 23.78 -11.37
N GLY A 30 52.90 23.51 -12.68
CA GLY A 30 53.98 22.73 -13.30
C GLY A 30 53.94 21.20 -13.07
N ASP A 31 52.91 20.68 -12.39
CA ASP A 31 52.68 19.25 -12.20
C ASP A 31 51.83 18.66 -13.35
N ASN A 32 52.05 17.38 -13.64
CA ASN A 32 51.29 16.54 -14.57
C ASN A 32 50.16 15.76 -13.88
N ALA A 33 49.88 16.06 -12.61
CA ALA A 33 48.78 15.46 -11.85
C ALA A 33 47.40 15.89 -12.38
N ALA A 34 46.48 14.94 -12.49
CA ALA A 34 45.10 15.24 -12.80
C ALA A 34 44.37 15.87 -11.60
N SER A 35 43.37 16.70 -11.87
CA SER A 35 42.52 17.32 -10.85
C SER A 35 41.05 17.33 -11.27
N TYR A 36 40.14 17.58 -10.32
CA TYR A 36 38.71 17.65 -10.61
C TYR A 36 38.33 18.86 -11.47
N GLU A 37 38.98 20.00 -11.26
CA GLU A 37 38.68 21.22 -12.03
C GLU A 37 39.28 21.20 -13.43
N SER A 38 40.51 20.71 -13.59
CA SER A 38 41.26 20.81 -14.85
C SER A 38 41.38 19.50 -15.62
N GLY A 39 40.93 18.37 -15.05
CA GLY A 39 41.20 17.04 -15.61
C GLY A 39 42.71 16.80 -15.74
N PHE A 40 43.17 16.32 -16.89
CA PHE A 40 44.61 16.26 -17.19
C PHE A 40 45.11 17.64 -17.65
N PRO A 41 46.10 18.24 -16.96
CA PRO A 41 46.56 19.60 -17.24
C PRO A 41 47.28 19.71 -18.59
N ALA A 42 47.32 20.91 -19.18
CA ALA A 42 47.89 21.15 -20.52
C ALA A 42 49.35 20.68 -20.70
N ILE A 43 50.15 20.65 -19.63
CA ILE A 43 51.53 20.10 -19.65
C ILE A 43 51.56 18.62 -20.08
N THR A 44 50.45 17.89 -19.91
CA THR A 44 50.29 16.50 -20.37
C THR A 44 49.97 16.35 -21.84
N MET A 45 49.53 17.42 -22.49
CA MET A 45 49.21 17.48 -23.92
C MET A 45 50.31 18.20 -24.72
N THR A 46 51.40 18.58 -24.07
CA THR A 46 52.58 19.19 -24.69
C THR A 46 53.59 18.11 -25.08
N LEU A 47 54.27 18.28 -26.22
CA LEU A 47 55.34 17.36 -26.63
C LEU A 47 56.42 17.27 -25.55
N LYS A 48 56.94 16.06 -25.30
CA LYS A 48 58.03 15.85 -24.33
C LYS A 48 59.27 16.68 -24.68
N THR A 49 59.56 16.86 -25.97
CA THR A 49 60.65 17.70 -26.47
C THR A 49 60.44 19.20 -26.19
N ALA A 50 59.20 19.62 -25.95
CA ALA A 50 58.83 20.99 -25.58
C ALA A 50 58.60 21.15 -24.05
N GLY A 51 59.06 20.20 -23.23
CA GLY A 51 58.92 20.24 -21.77
C GLY A 51 57.63 19.63 -21.21
N GLY A 52 56.82 18.98 -22.06
CA GLY A 52 55.63 18.26 -21.62
C GLY A 52 55.93 17.02 -20.76
N LYS A 53 55.02 16.70 -19.85
CA LYS A 53 55.13 15.57 -18.91
C LYS A 53 53.95 14.62 -19.10
N PRO A 54 54.14 13.30 -19.27
CA PRO A 54 53.03 12.38 -19.50
C PRO A 54 52.03 12.37 -18.33
N PRO A 55 50.74 12.03 -18.54
CA PRO A 55 49.79 11.84 -17.43
C PRO A 55 50.30 10.86 -16.36
N LYS A 56 50.00 11.12 -15.08
CA LYS A 56 50.34 10.19 -13.99
C LYS A 56 49.43 8.96 -14.03
N GLY A 57 50.03 7.77 -14.14
CA GLY A 57 49.31 6.50 -14.11
C GLY A 57 48.55 6.27 -12.80
N GLN A 58 49.08 6.76 -11.67
CA GLN A 58 48.39 6.70 -10.38
C GLN A 58 47.07 7.47 -10.38
N ASN A 59 47.04 8.67 -10.99
CA ASN A 59 45.81 9.45 -11.10
C ASN A 59 44.82 8.81 -12.08
N MET A 60 45.28 8.26 -13.20
CA MET A 60 44.41 7.51 -14.11
C MET A 60 43.77 6.31 -13.39
N ASN A 61 44.54 5.56 -12.61
CA ASN A 61 44.01 4.46 -11.82
C ASN A 61 42.99 4.94 -10.77
N GLN A 62 43.23 6.09 -10.12
CA GLN A 62 42.29 6.65 -9.15
C GLN A 62 40.97 7.09 -9.79
N ILE A 63 41.02 7.80 -10.93
CA ILE A 63 39.84 8.23 -11.69
C ILE A 63 39.00 7.00 -12.11
N LEU A 64 39.66 5.99 -12.68
CA LEU A 64 38.98 4.77 -13.09
C LEU A 64 38.44 3.97 -11.90
N PHE A 65 39.13 4.00 -10.76
CA PHE A 65 38.66 3.39 -9.53
C PHE A 65 37.37 4.05 -9.02
N GLU A 66 37.32 5.38 -8.91
CA GLU A 66 36.14 6.12 -8.45
C GLU A 66 34.94 5.89 -9.37
N LEU A 67 35.14 6.02 -10.69
CA LEU A 67 34.08 5.80 -11.68
C LEU A 67 33.57 4.35 -11.66
N SER A 68 34.47 3.36 -11.58
CA SER A 68 34.07 1.95 -11.53
C SER A 68 33.44 1.55 -10.19
N ALA A 69 33.80 2.21 -9.08
CA ALA A 69 33.13 2.03 -7.80
C ALA A 69 31.68 2.53 -7.85
N LEU A 70 31.45 3.73 -8.38
CA LEU A 70 30.10 4.27 -8.62
C LEU A 70 29.32 3.41 -9.63
N GLY A 71 29.97 2.98 -10.72
CA GLY A 71 29.36 2.09 -11.71
C GLY A 71 28.95 0.73 -11.13
N ARG A 72 29.78 0.16 -10.24
CA ARG A 72 29.44 -1.07 -9.51
C ARG A 72 28.25 -0.85 -8.59
N TRP A 73 28.23 0.24 -7.81
CA TRP A 73 27.11 0.59 -6.94
C TRP A 73 25.80 0.72 -7.74
N SER A 74 25.81 1.47 -8.83
CA SER A 74 24.64 1.59 -9.72
C SER A 74 24.22 0.24 -10.30
N SER A 75 25.17 -0.62 -10.68
CA SER A 75 24.91 -1.96 -11.25
C SER A 75 24.26 -2.96 -10.29
N THR A 76 24.34 -2.73 -8.97
CA THR A 76 23.59 -3.53 -7.99
C THR A 76 22.12 -3.13 -7.91
N GLY A 77 21.76 -1.96 -8.45
CA GLY A 77 20.45 -1.34 -8.26
C GLY A 77 20.30 -0.62 -6.92
N ALA A 78 21.39 -0.41 -6.18
CA ALA A 78 21.35 0.33 -4.93
C ALA A 78 21.02 1.81 -5.19
N LEU A 79 20.03 2.32 -4.45
CA LEU A 79 19.72 3.75 -4.39
C LEU A 79 20.61 4.41 -3.34
N ASN A 80 21.05 5.64 -3.61
CA ASN A 80 21.77 6.44 -2.63
C ASN A 80 20.79 6.97 -1.57
N THR A 81 21.21 7.00 -0.32
CA THR A 81 20.53 7.78 0.71
C THR A 81 20.81 9.27 0.53
N TYR A 82 20.02 10.11 1.18
CA TYR A 82 20.32 11.54 1.25
C TYR A 82 21.68 11.78 1.90
N ASP A 83 22.52 12.61 1.28
CA ASP A 83 23.82 13.04 1.80
C ASP A 83 23.85 14.57 1.84
N SER A 84 23.96 15.14 3.05
CA SER A 84 23.96 16.59 3.25
C SER A 84 25.21 17.28 2.71
N VAL A 85 26.36 16.61 2.76
CA VAL A 85 27.63 17.14 2.25
C VAL A 85 27.56 17.20 0.74
N PHE A 86 27.09 16.12 0.10
CA PHE A 86 26.88 16.07 -1.33
C PHE A 86 25.83 17.08 -1.79
N ALA A 87 24.67 17.14 -1.12
CA ALA A 87 23.62 18.11 -1.42
C ALA A 87 24.17 19.53 -1.42
N THR A 88 24.92 19.91 -0.39
CA THR A 88 25.55 21.24 -0.31
C THR A 88 26.53 21.46 -1.46
N ALA A 89 27.37 20.47 -1.76
CA ALA A 89 28.39 20.57 -2.82
C ALA A 89 27.80 20.74 -4.23
N ILE A 90 26.62 20.15 -4.50
CA ILE A 90 25.98 20.23 -5.82
C ILE A 90 24.92 21.34 -5.94
N GLY A 91 24.72 22.14 -4.89
CA GLY A 91 23.65 23.16 -4.86
C GLY A 91 22.25 22.59 -4.62
N GLY A 92 22.17 21.39 -4.05
CA GLY A 92 20.95 20.65 -3.71
C GLY A 92 20.54 19.63 -4.76
N TYR A 93 19.69 18.68 -4.37
CA TYR A 93 19.15 17.68 -5.28
C TYR A 93 18.20 18.33 -6.29
N PRO A 94 18.29 18.01 -7.60
CA PRO A 94 17.37 18.53 -8.61
C PRO A 94 15.99 17.87 -8.50
N SER A 95 14.98 18.52 -9.08
CA SER A 95 13.63 17.95 -9.17
C SER A 95 13.65 16.62 -9.94
N GLY A 96 12.91 15.63 -9.45
CA GLY A 96 12.89 14.27 -9.99
C GLY A 96 14.03 13.36 -9.50
N ALA A 97 15.00 13.86 -8.72
CA ALA A 97 16.00 13.01 -8.09
C ALA A 97 15.36 12.03 -7.09
N PHE A 98 15.87 10.81 -7.01
CA PHE A 98 15.42 9.81 -6.04
C PHE A 98 16.49 9.57 -4.98
N VAL A 99 16.06 9.47 -3.73
CA VAL A 99 16.91 9.06 -2.59
C VAL A 99 16.18 8.02 -1.73
N LEU A 100 16.95 7.11 -1.15
CA LEU A 100 16.45 6.12 -0.20
C LEU A 100 16.40 6.73 1.21
N GLY A 101 15.33 6.47 1.94
CA GLY A 101 15.21 6.82 3.35
C GLY A 101 16.09 5.95 4.24
N ASP A 102 16.33 6.41 5.46
CA ASP A 102 17.17 5.72 6.45
C ASP A 102 16.55 4.39 6.90
N ASP A 103 15.24 4.22 6.67
CA ASP A 103 14.50 2.98 6.88
C ASP A 103 14.80 1.90 5.83
N THR A 104 15.57 2.23 4.78
CA THR A 104 15.93 1.38 3.63
C THR A 104 14.74 0.87 2.81
N LYS A 105 13.55 1.47 3.00
CA LYS A 105 12.29 1.04 2.38
C LYS A 105 11.61 2.19 1.64
N THR A 106 11.57 3.36 2.26
CA THR A 106 10.91 4.53 1.67
C THR A 106 11.81 5.13 0.60
N VAL A 107 11.31 5.23 -0.62
CA VAL A 107 11.96 6.01 -1.67
C VAL A 107 11.30 7.38 -1.74
N TYR A 108 12.10 8.43 -1.69
CA TYR A 108 11.67 9.80 -1.85
C TYR A 108 12.04 10.29 -3.24
N ARG A 109 11.12 11.02 -3.88
CA ARG A 109 11.35 11.76 -5.11
C ARG A 109 11.39 13.24 -4.78
N CYS A 110 12.43 13.93 -5.22
CA CYS A 110 12.54 15.37 -5.09
C CYS A 110 11.51 16.05 -6.00
N THR A 111 10.90 17.12 -5.52
CA THR A 111 9.89 17.90 -6.24
C THR A 111 10.33 19.33 -6.55
N LEU A 112 11.51 19.74 -6.05
CA LEU A 112 12.09 21.07 -6.22
C LEU A 112 13.52 20.97 -6.73
N ASP A 113 13.95 21.94 -7.51
CA ASP A 113 15.37 22.08 -7.85
C ASP A 113 16.16 22.66 -6.68
N GLY A 114 17.39 22.17 -6.50
CA GLY A 114 18.29 22.64 -5.46
C GLY A 114 17.83 22.31 -4.03
N ASN A 115 17.14 21.19 -3.84
CA ASN A 115 16.65 20.82 -2.51
C ASN A 115 17.78 20.30 -1.61
N THR A 116 18.04 21.01 -0.51
CA THR A 116 19.05 20.65 0.52
C THR A 116 18.41 20.14 1.80
N ALA A 117 17.10 19.90 1.84
CA ALA A 117 16.42 19.37 3.01
C ALA A 117 16.53 17.85 3.06
N ASN A 118 16.80 17.29 4.25
CA ASN A 118 16.81 15.84 4.43
C ASN A 118 15.35 15.30 4.45
N PRO A 119 14.95 14.41 3.52
CA PRO A 119 13.58 13.88 3.47
C PRO A 119 13.20 13.05 4.70
N ASN A 120 14.17 12.52 5.44
CA ASN A 120 13.92 11.76 6.66
C ASN A 120 13.42 12.64 7.82
N SER A 121 13.61 13.96 7.76
CA SER A 121 13.18 14.91 8.80
C SER A 121 12.23 15.99 8.29
N VAL A 122 12.32 16.37 7.01
CA VAL A 122 11.52 17.43 6.40
C VAL A 122 10.97 16.93 5.06
N THR A 123 9.65 16.88 4.94
CA THR A 123 8.98 16.42 3.71
C THR A 123 8.80 17.51 2.66
N THR A 124 9.02 18.78 2.99
CA THR A 124 8.95 19.88 2.02
C THR A 124 9.93 19.64 0.88
N GLY A 125 9.45 19.71 -0.36
CA GLY A 125 10.28 19.42 -1.54
C GLY A 125 10.48 17.93 -1.81
N TRP A 126 9.80 17.04 -1.07
CA TRP A 126 9.88 15.59 -1.23
C TRP A 126 8.50 14.95 -1.26
N VAL A 127 8.36 13.89 -2.06
CA VAL A 127 7.18 13.01 -2.02
C VAL A 127 7.65 11.57 -1.89
N LYS A 128 6.89 10.74 -1.17
CA LYS A 128 7.13 9.29 -1.14
C LYS A 128 6.66 8.71 -2.47
N VAL A 129 7.51 7.93 -3.13
CA VAL A 129 7.16 7.30 -4.42
C VAL A 129 5.91 6.43 -4.30
N ALA A 130 5.69 5.78 -3.15
CA ALA A 130 4.46 5.03 -2.89
C ALA A 130 3.20 5.90 -2.99
N ASN A 131 3.25 7.16 -2.55
CA ASN A 131 2.12 8.09 -2.66
C ASN A 131 1.91 8.49 -4.12
N ASP A 132 2.98 8.81 -4.87
CA ASP A 132 2.87 9.09 -6.30
C ASP A 132 2.22 7.94 -7.06
N ILE A 133 2.63 6.70 -6.76
CA ILE A 133 2.05 5.51 -7.39
C ILE A 133 0.57 5.40 -7.04
N ALA A 134 0.20 5.64 -5.78
CA ALA A 134 -1.19 5.59 -5.36
C ALA A 134 -2.04 6.67 -6.04
N ASP A 135 -1.50 7.87 -6.24
CA ASP A 135 -2.14 8.96 -6.97
C ASP A 135 -2.28 8.64 -8.47
N ILE A 136 -1.23 8.11 -9.10
CA ILE A 136 -1.23 7.70 -10.52
C ILE A 136 -2.26 6.58 -10.77
N LEU A 137 -2.38 5.64 -9.83
CA LEU A 137 -3.35 4.55 -9.89
C LEU A 137 -4.76 4.98 -9.44
N GLU A 138 -4.94 6.22 -9.01
CA GLU A 138 -6.20 6.76 -8.49
C GLU A 138 -6.78 5.89 -7.36
N LEU A 139 -5.93 5.40 -6.46
CA LEU A 139 -6.36 4.50 -5.39
C LEU A 139 -7.33 5.23 -4.44
N GLY A 140 -8.56 4.71 -4.36
CA GLY A 140 -9.56 5.17 -3.42
C GLY A 140 -9.22 4.84 -1.97
N THR A 141 -9.97 5.44 -1.03
CA THR A 141 -9.74 5.30 0.42
C THR A 141 -9.79 3.85 0.92
N ALA A 142 -10.55 2.98 0.25
CA ALA A 142 -10.64 1.55 0.54
C ALA A 142 -9.29 0.81 0.41
N ALA A 143 -8.36 1.30 -0.41
CA ALA A 143 -7.04 0.67 -0.57
C ALA A 143 -6.10 0.88 0.64
N TYR A 144 -6.46 1.78 1.56
CA TYR A 144 -5.64 2.16 2.71
C TYR A 144 -6.15 1.59 4.04
N VAL A 145 -7.22 0.80 4.02
CA VAL A 145 -7.85 0.22 5.20
C VAL A 145 -7.77 -1.30 5.16
N ASN A 146 -7.72 -1.91 6.33
CA ASN A 146 -7.65 -3.37 6.44
C ASN A 146 -9.01 -4.02 6.18
N VAL A 147 -8.97 -5.30 5.81
CA VAL A 147 -10.15 -6.15 5.81
C VAL A 147 -10.43 -6.60 7.25
N GLY A 148 -11.64 -6.33 7.74
CA GLY A 148 -12.05 -6.65 9.10
C GLY A 148 -13.32 -5.91 9.52
N THR A 149 -13.70 -6.05 10.79
CA THR A 149 -14.95 -5.50 11.36
C THR A 149 -14.72 -4.41 12.40
N GLY A 150 -13.46 -4.01 12.62
CA GLY A 150 -13.06 -2.93 13.51
C GLY A 150 -13.35 -1.53 12.94
N THR A 151 -13.07 -0.52 13.74
CA THR A 151 -13.20 0.88 13.33
C THR A 151 -12.26 1.19 12.17
N ASN A 152 -12.80 1.80 11.10
CA ASN A 152 -12.07 2.11 9.87
C ASN A 152 -11.55 0.89 9.11
N GLU A 153 -12.26 -0.25 9.19
CA GLU A 153 -12.01 -1.44 8.37
C GLU A 153 -13.14 -1.68 7.37
N VAL A 154 -12.88 -2.48 6.34
CA VAL A 154 -13.87 -2.92 5.37
C VAL A 154 -14.20 -4.39 5.62
N PRO A 155 -15.42 -4.73 6.05
CA PRO A 155 -15.83 -6.12 6.21
C PRO A 155 -15.80 -6.87 4.88
N ASP A 156 -15.19 -8.06 4.87
CA ASP A 156 -15.29 -8.98 3.73
C ASP A 156 -16.55 -9.84 3.82
N MET A 157 -16.73 -10.74 2.85
CA MET A 157 -17.86 -11.68 2.83
C MET A 157 -17.88 -12.63 4.03
N ASN A 158 -16.72 -13.00 4.59
CA ASN A 158 -16.66 -13.88 5.77
C ASN A 158 -17.23 -13.21 7.03
N SER A 159 -17.22 -11.88 7.06
CA SER A 159 -17.83 -11.07 8.11
C SER A 159 -19.36 -11.12 8.11
N PHE A 160 -19.98 -11.68 7.06
CA PHE A 160 -21.43 -11.85 6.89
C PHE A 160 -21.82 -13.34 6.91
N THR A 161 -21.71 -13.99 8.07
CA THR A 161 -22.10 -15.40 8.21
C THR A 161 -23.58 -15.56 7.83
N SER A 162 -23.93 -16.62 7.09
CA SER A 162 -25.29 -16.79 6.60
C SER A 162 -25.66 -18.25 6.35
N GLY A 163 -26.95 -18.49 6.22
CA GLY A 163 -27.52 -19.77 5.84
C GLY A 163 -28.95 -19.61 5.35
N THR A 164 -29.66 -20.72 5.18
CA THR A 164 -31.05 -20.68 4.71
C THR A 164 -31.93 -19.92 5.70
N GLY A 165 -32.47 -18.79 5.27
CA GLY A 165 -33.39 -17.98 6.08
C GLY A 165 -32.71 -17.08 7.12
N TRP A 166 -31.38 -16.91 7.08
CA TRP A 166 -30.70 -16.00 8.00
C TRP A 166 -29.37 -15.46 7.48
N CYS A 167 -28.97 -14.30 7.99
CA CYS A 167 -27.60 -13.79 7.91
C CYS A 167 -27.24 -12.99 9.18
N GLN A 168 -25.97 -12.98 9.55
CA GLN A 168 -25.41 -12.14 10.61
C GLN A 168 -24.65 -10.99 9.97
N LEU A 169 -24.84 -9.79 10.51
CA LEU A 169 -24.09 -8.61 10.13
C LEU A 169 -22.80 -8.50 10.94
N PRO A 170 -21.76 -7.81 10.42
CA PRO A 170 -20.49 -7.59 11.12
C PRO A 170 -20.61 -6.97 12.52
N ASN A 171 -21.70 -6.26 12.82
CA ASN A 171 -21.98 -5.67 14.13
C ASN A 171 -22.65 -6.65 15.11
N GLY A 172 -22.73 -7.94 14.76
CA GLY A 172 -23.35 -8.99 15.57
C GLY A 172 -24.86 -9.14 15.41
N LYS A 173 -25.55 -8.21 14.72
CA LYS A 173 -27.00 -8.33 14.50
C LYS A 173 -27.32 -9.50 13.59
N LEU A 174 -28.33 -10.27 13.95
CA LEU A 174 -28.78 -11.45 13.23
C LEU A 174 -30.13 -11.15 12.58
N LEU A 175 -30.22 -11.30 11.27
CA LEU A 175 -31.45 -11.18 10.49
C LEU A 175 -31.94 -12.58 10.19
N GLN A 176 -33.22 -12.85 10.45
CA GLN A 176 -33.84 -14.12 10.16
C GLN A 176 -35.21 -13.91 9.50
N TRP A 177 -35.55 -14.77 8.56
CA TRP A 177 -36.79 -14.70 7.81
C TRP A 177 -37.30 -16.08 7.42
N GLY A 178 -38.57 -16.13 7.07
CA GLY A 178 -39.17 -17.36 6.58
C GLY A 178 -40.59 -17.17 6.10
N THR A 179 -41.17 -18.30 5.70
CA THR A 179 -42.55 -18.38 5.24
C THR A 179 -43.24 -19.50 5.99
N TYR A 180 -44.50 -19.28 6.31
CA TYR A 180 -45.39 -20.33 6.80
C TYR A 180 -46.45 -20.62 5.74
N THR A 181 -46.73 -21.90 5.52
CA THR A 181 -47.84 -22.38 4.70
C THR A 181 -48.55 -23.48 5.48
N GLY A 182 -49.80 -23.24 5.86
CA GLY A 182 -50.57 -24.20 6.64
C GLY A 182 -51.92 -23.68 7.08
N SER A 183 -52.83 -24.59 7.41
CA SER A 183 -54.20 -24.26 7.84
C SER A 183 -54.30 -23.89 9.32
N ALA A 184 -53.26 -24.14 10.13
CA ALA A 184 -53.31 -23.85 11.56
C ALA A 184 -53.60 -22.37 11.82
N THR A 185 -54.47 -22.11 12.80
CA THR A 185 -54.82 -20.76 13.27
C THR A 185 -53.87 -20.26 14.33
N THR A 186 -53.14 -21.16 15.00
CA THR A 186 -52.09 -20.83 15.97
C THR A 186 -50.96 -21.83 15.89
N GLY A 187 -49.74 -21.43 16.25
CA GLY A 187 -48.61 -22.36 16.35
C GLY A 187 -47.30 -21.67 16.68
N THR A 188 -46.25 -22.47 16.79
CA THR A 188 -44.88 -22.00 17.06
C THR A 188 -44.02 -22.19 15.82
N ILE A 189 -43.24 -21.17 15.47
CA ILE A 189 -42.23 -21.23 14.41
C ILE A 189 -40.86 -21.11 15.07
N ASN A 190 -39.96 -22.04 14.74
CA ASN A 190 -38.57 -21.97 15.15
C ASN A 190 -37.79 -21.05 14.21
N PHE A 191 -36.92 -20.22 14.78
CA PHE A 191 -35.94 -19.47 14.01
C PHE A 191 -34.91 -20.44 13.40
N PRO A 192 -34.42 -20.19 12.17
CA PRO A 192 -33.35 -20.97 11.55
C PRO A 192 -32.14 -21.19 12.45
N VAL A 193 -31.76 -20.16 13.21
CA VAL A 193 -30.71 -20.21 14.24
C VAL A 193 -31.18 -19.49 15.52
N PRO A 194 -30.74 -19.89 16.73
CA PRO A 194 -31.06 -19.16 17.95
C PRO A 194 -30.46 -17.75 17.95
N PHE A 195 -31.20 -16.75 18.44
CA PHE A 195 -30.64 -15.43 18.78
C PHE A 195 -29.74 -15.55 20.01
N PRO A 196 -28.42 -15.27 19.91
CA PRO A 196 -27.49 -15.48 21.02
C PRO A 196 -27.81 -14.65 22.28
N ILE A 197 -28.15 -13.38 22.13
CA ILE A 197 -28.28 -12.40 23.23
C ILE A 197 -29.73 -12.01 23.46
N SER A 198 -30.42 -11.49 22.44
CA SER A 198 -31.80 -11.02 22.51
C SER A 198 -32.50 -11.08 21.15
N VAL A 199 -33.75 -11.51 21.16
CA VAL A 199 -34.61 -11.48 19.97
C VAL A 199 -35.35 -10.15 19.89
N GLY A 200 -35.33 -9.51 18.71
CA GLY A 200 -36.16 -8.33 18.48
C GLY A 200 -37.61 -8.69 18.18
N ARG A 201 -38.35 -7.75 17.59
CA ARG A 201 -39.75 -7.99 17.24
C ARG A 201 -39.86 -8.75 15.92
N VAL A 202 -40.75 -9.74 15.92
CA VAL A 202 -41.14 -10.45 14.70
C VAL A 202 -42.23 -9.65 13.99
N ILE A 203 -42.00 -9.39 12.70
CA ILE A 203 -42.96 -8.75 11.80
C ILE A 203 -43.49 -9.81 10.85
N MET A 204 -44.79 -9.83 10.64
CA MET A 204 -45.47 -10.77 9.75
C MET A 204 -46.25 -10.03 8.67
N SER A 205 -46.32 -10.61 7.48
CA SER A 205 -47.20 -10.15 6.41
C SER A 205 -47.86 -11.35 5.73
N LEU A 206 -49.16 -11.28 5.54
CA LEU A 206 -49.90 -12.27 4.77
C LEU A 206 -49.38 -12.34 3.33
N SER A 207 -49.30 -13.54 2.77
CA SER A 207 -48.83 -13.74 1.40
C SER A 207 -49.82 -14.59 0.59
N GLY A 208 -50.22 -14.10 -0.59
CA GLY A 208 -51.17 -14.77 -1.51
C GLY A 208 -52.45 -13.96 -1.77
N THR A 209 -53.24 -14.39 -2.75
CA THR A 209 -54.55 -13.80 -3.08
C THR A 209 -55.62 -14.33 -2.13
N SER A 210 -56.14 -13.49 -1.23
CA SER A 210 -57.28 -13.85 -0.38
C SER A 210 -58.61 -13.65 -1.12
N ALA A 211 -59.49 -14.63 -1.09
CA ALA A 211 -60.88 -14.49 -1.55
C ALA A 211 -61.79 -13.79 -0.50
N ASP A 212 -61.35 -13.69 0.75
CA ASP A 212 -62.15 -13.15 1.86
C ASP A 212 -61.58 -11.84 2.42
N ALA A 213 -62.43 -10.80 2.47
CA ALA A 213 -62.18 -9.59 3.23
C ALA A 213 -62.11 -9.92 4.73
N GLY A 214 -60.98 -9.63 5.39
CA GLY A 214 -60.81 -9.82 6.84
C GLY A 214 -59.73 -10.82 7.29
N SER A 215 -58.91 -11.34 6.37
CA SER A 215 -57.73 -12.13 6.77
C SER A 215 -56.70 -11.28 7.49
N ILE A 216 -56.22 -11.74 8.65
CA ILE A 216 -55.15 -11.10 9.44
C ILE A 216 -54.18 -12.17 9.98
N ALA A 217 -52.90 -11.84 10.05
CA ALA A 217 -51.92 -12.63 10.80
C ALA A 217 -51.14 -11.71 11.74
N TYR A 218 -50.95 -12.16 12.97
CA TYR A 218 -50.29 -11.37 14.02
C TYR A 218 -49.48 -12.27 14.95
N VAL A 219 -48.45 -11.68 15.55
CA VAL A 219 -47.60 -12.32 16.56
C VAL A 219 -48.19 -12.00 17.94
N LEU A 220 -48.21 -12.99 18.85
CA LEU A 220 -48.33 -12.66 20.27
C LEU A 220 -46.93 -12.29 20.76
N GLN A 221 -46.79 -11.08 21.27
CA GLN A 221 -45.50 -10.54 21.71
C GLN A 221 -45.44 -10.44 23.25
N ASP A 222 -46.02 -11.41 23.96
CA ASP A 222 -45.79 -11.55 25.40
C ASP A 222 -44.47 -12.31 25.64
N ASP A 223 -43.83 -12.09 26.79
CA ASP A 223 -42.51 -12.66 27.11
C ASP A 223 -42.51 -14.20 27.20
N ASN A 224 -43.71 -14.82 27.23
CA ASN A 224 -43.86 -16.28 27.24
C ASN A 224 -44.04 -16.89 25.83
N SER A 225 -44.25 -16.06 24.80
CA SER A 225 -44.57 -16.48 23.43
C SER A 225 -43.52 -16.05 22.40
N LEU A 226 -42.50 -15.32 22.83
CA LEU A 226 -41.30 -15.00 22.06
C LEU A 226 -40.06 -15.45 22.84
N SER A 227 -39.22 -16.27 22.22
CA SER A 227 -37.97 -16.75 22.80
C SER A 227 -36.81 -16.59 21.83
N LYS A 228 -35.59 -16.86 22.28
CA LYS A 228 -34.40 -16.85 21.41
C LYS A 228 -34.46 -17.87 20.27
N THR A 229 -35.29 -18.90 20.38
CA THR A 229 -35.34 -20.01 19.42
C THR A 229 -36.63 -20.06 18.63
N SER A 230 -37.69 -19.37 19.07
CA SER A 230 -39.00 -19.45 18.44
C SER A 230 -39.92 -18.29 18.78
N PHE A 231 -40.99 -18.15 17.99
CA PHE A 231 -42.11 -17.26 18.28
C PHE A 231 -43.45 -17.94 18.02
N PHE A 232 -44.49 -17.49 18.71
CA PHE A 232 -45.86 -17.95 18.54
C PHE A 232 -46.64 -17.02 17.60
N PHE A 233 -47.40 -17.59 16.68
CA PHE A 233 -48.30 -16.84 15.79
C PHE A 233 -49.76 -17.15 16.07
N ARG A 234 -50.63 -16.18 15.77
CA ARG A 234 -52.07 -16.35 15.61
C ARG A 234 -52.51 -15.80 14.25
N ARG A 235 -53.53 -16.43 13.67
CA ARG A 235 -54.05 -16.10 12.36
C ARG A 235 -55.58 -16.22 12.37
N ALA A 236 -56.23 -15.31 11.68
CA ALA A 236 -57.67 -15.35 11.42
C ALA A 236 -57.96 -15.17 9.93
N GLY A 237 -59.11 -15.69 9.48
CA GLY A 237 -59.52 -15.68 8.08
C GLY A 237 -58.99 -16.86 7.26
N ALA A 238 -59.23 -16.82 5.95
CA ALA A 238 -58.96 -17.94 5.04
C ALA A 238 -57.52 -18.01 4.49
N GLN A 239 -56.72 -16.95 4.66
CA GLN A 239 -55.35 -16.92 4.10
C GLN A 239 -54.40 -17.89 4.82
N VAL A 240 -53.88 -18.92 4.16
CA VAL A 240 -53.05 -19.97 4.78
C VAL A 240 -51.54 -19.74 4.68
N ARG A 241 -51.12 -18.57 4.21
CA ARG A 241 -49.70 -18.24 3.96
C ARG A 241 -49.32 -16.88 4.51
N PHE A 242 -48.14 -16.80 5.11
CA PHE A 242 -47.53 -15.54 5.52
C PHE A 242 -46.00 -15.62 5.45
N ASN A 243 -45.36 -14.47 5.30
CA ASN A 243 -43.93 -14.29 5.47
C ASN A 243 -43.67 -13.63 6.83
N TRP A 244 -42.50 -13.87 7.39
CA TRP A 244 -42.05 -13.24 8.62
C TRP A 244 -40.58 -12.83 8.53
N PHE A 245 -40.24 -11.78 9.28
CA PHE A 245 -38.89 -11.25 9.42
C PHE A 245 -38.64 -10.87 10.88
N CYS A 246 -37.41 -11.09 11.35
CA CYS A 246 -36.96 -10.69 12.68
C CYS A 246 -35.50 -10.28 12.62
N ILE A 247 -35.14 -9.23 13.37
CA ILE A 247 -33.75 -8.86 13.64
C ILE A 247 -33.51 -8.90 15.14
N GLY A 248 -32.34 -9.37 15.55
CA GLY A 248 -31.93 -9.48 16.95
C GLY A 248 -30.42 -9.59 17.05
N GLU A 249 -29.92 -10.08 18.18
CA GLU A 249 -28.50 -10.30 18.48
C GLU A 249 -28.29 -11.46 19.45
#